data_AF-A0A4Q4Q1W8-F1
#
_entry.id   AF-A0A4Q4Q1W8-F1
#
_cell.length_a   1.000
_cell.length_b   1.000
_cell.length_c   1.000
_cell.angle_alpha   90.00
_cell.angle_beta   90.00
_cell.angle_gamma   90.00
#
_symmetry.space_group_name_H-M   'P 1'
#
loop_
_entity.id
_entity.type
_entity.pdbx_description
1 polymer ?
#
loop_
_entity_poly.entity_id
_entity_poly.type
_entity_poly.pdbx_seq_one_letter_code
_entity_poly.pdbx_strand_id
1 'polypeptide(L)'
;MAYNWARKAEATFRFERGLKDISFIQPGYWEPGYDGLLSGEALFLGLKNMEAAYHEERGHDFEVSKFISLRQVNPLALIQLRENSACEFAIPEILYDMDFPGHYLRKIKAVTLTIPCVVRPYTTVNCTLRLTAHKYCSDPTAKDKRDYLEKTVDQGSPNDDPRFDTVLIPISAAAVSSANNDASVFDLSFSNNERYMPGPPPAAQERVLVLNKVNERSPVYTKGHPVSGLVAVDI
;
A
#
# COMPACT_ATOMS: atom_id res chain seq x y z
N MET A 1 19.88 21.45 -3.65
CA MET A 1 19.72 20.02 -3.98
C MET A 1 19.65 19.16 -2.72
N ALA A 2 20.64 19.18 -1.82
CA ALA A 2 20.70 18.36 -0.60
C ALA A 2 19.43 18.44 0.28
N TYR A 3 18.87 19.63 0.49
CA TYR A 3 17.63 19.82 1.24
C TYR A 3 16.45 18.96 0.70
N ASN A 4 16.31 18.84 -0.63
CA ASN A 4 15.23 18.06 -1.23
C ASN A 4 15.40 16.55 -0.96
N TRP A 5 16.64 16.06 -0.90
CA TRP A 5 16.92 14.67 -0.53
C TRP A 5 16.62 14.42 0.94
N ALA A 6 17.00 15.35 1.80
CA ALA A 6 16.69 15.29 3.22
C ALA A 6 15.16 15.26 3.43
N ARG A 7 14.40 16.13 2.76
CA ARG A 7 12.92 16.13 2.81
C ARG A 7 12.30 14.83 2.32
N LYS A 8 12.91 14.16 1.32
CA LYS A 8 12.46 12.82 0.90
C LYS A 8 12.72 11.77 1.99
N ALA A 9 13.86 11.82 2.67
CA ALA A 9 14.18 10.93 3.78
C ALA A 9 13.22 11.15 4.98
N GLU A 10 12.85 12.40 5.28
CA GLU A 10 11.82 12.70 6.28
C GLU A 10 10.45 12.14 5.86
N ALA A 11 10.08 12.26 4.59
CA ALA A 11 8.82 11.72 4.08
C ALA A 11 8.76 10.18 4.17
N THR A 12 9.86 9.48 3.87
CA THR A 12 9.93 8.02 4.04
C THR A 12 9.89 7.62 5.51
N PHE A 13 10.58 8.35 6.39
CA PHE A 13 10.51 8.13 7.84
C PHE A 13 9.07 8.26 8.36
N ARG A 14 8.35 9.32 7.98
CA ARG A 14 6.95 9.54 8.35
C ARG A 14 6.04 8.41 7.85
N PHE A 15 6.26 7.96 6.62
CA PHE A 15 5.49 6.87 6.04
C PHE A 15 5.71 5.54 6.79
N GLU A 16 6.98 5.21 7.11
CA GLU A 16 7.35 3.99 7.82
C GLU A 16 6.83 3.98 9.26
N ARG A 17 6.96 5.10 9.96
CA ARG A 17 6.52 5.23 11.36
C ARG A 17 5.03 5.53 11.52
N GLY A 18 4.37 6.06 10.49
CA GLY A 18 2.98 6.50 10.59
C GLY A 18 2.80 7.79 11.39
N LEU A 19 3.89 8.50 11.71
CA LEU A 19 3.89 9.74 12.48
C LEU A 19 3.78 10.94 11.53
N LYS A 20 2.71 11.74 11.65
CA LYS A 20 2.44 12.88 10.76
C LYS A 20 3.02 14.20 11.29
N ASP A 21 3.07 14.36 12.61
CA ASP A 21 3.31 15.66 13.24
C ASP A 21 4.79 15.98 13.49
N ILE A 22 5.67 14.98 13.34
CA ILE A 22 7.09 15.15 13.66
C ILE A 22 7.84 15.72 12.44
N SER A 23 8.58 16.82 12.66
CA SER A 23 9.48 17.37 11.66
C SER A 23 10.90 17.52 12.20
N PHE A 24 11.84 16.86 11.52
CA PHE A 24 13.27 16.93 11.83
C PHE A 24 14.00 17.93 10.94
N ILE A 25 13.50 18.14 9.71
CA ILE A 25 14.18 18.93 8.69
C ILE A 25 13.43 20.25 8.50
N GLN A 26 14.03 21.33 9.01
CA GLN A 26 13.42 22.66 9.01
C GLN A 26 13.88 23.49 7.79
N PRO A 27 13.05 24.39 7.25
CA PRO A 27 13.54 25.37 6.29
C PRO A 27 14.53 26.33 6.98
N GLY A 28 15.49 26.88 6.24
CA GLY A 28 16.37 27.93 6.75
C GLY A 28 17.80 27.51 7.11
N TYR A 29 18.24 26.30 6.74
CA TYR A 29 19.65 25.89 6.93
C TYR A 29 20.67 26.79 6.21
N TRP A 30 20.25 27.51 5.16
CA TRP A 30 21.11 28.44 4.43
C TRP A 30 20.97 29.85 4.99
N GLU A 31 21.98 30.33 5.69
CA GLU A 31 22.03 31.69 6.22
C GLU A 31 22.73 32.65 5.24
N PRO A 32 22.05 33.67 4.69
CA PRO A 32 22.65 34.61 3.74
C PRO A 32 23.77 35.48 4.35
N GLY A 33 23.77 35.70 5.68
CA GLY A 33 24.73 36.58 6.34
C GLY A 33 26.17 36.07 6.36
N TYR A 34 26.36 34.76 6.16
CA TYR A 34 27.66 34.09 6.17
C TYR A 34 27.89 33.24 4.92
N ASP A 35 27.26 33.60 3.79
CA ASP A 35 27.31 32.83 2.53
C ASP A 35 26.97 31.33 2.73
N GLY A 36 26.08 31.02 3.68
CA GLY A 36 25.68 29.65 3.99
C GLY A 36 26.75 28.79 4.63
N LEU A 37 27.79 29.37 5.23
CA LEU A 37 28.73 28.63 6.06
C LEU A 37 27.97 27.87 7.16
N LEU A 38 28.43 26.66 7.48
CA LEU A 38 27.80 25.74 8.44
C LEU A 38 26.42 25.16 8.10
N SER A 39 25.86 25.50 6.93
CA SER A 39 24.57 24.93 6.48
C SER A 39 24.61 23.40 6.34
N GLY A 40 25.78 22.85 6.03
CA GLY A 40 26.04 21.42 5.95
C GLY A 40 25.98 20.74 7.32
N GLU A 41 26.73 21.23 8.32
CA GLU A 41 26.72 20.64 9.66
C GLU A 41 25.33 20.73 10.31
N ALA A 42 24.62 21.85 10.12
CA ALA A 42 23.27 22.02 10.66
C ALA A 42 22.27 21.00 10.07
N LEU A 43 22.34 20.76 8.76
CA LEU A 43 21.51 19.74 8.11
C LEU A 43 21.91 18.32 8.55
N PHE A 44 23.21 18.07 8.69
CA PHE A 44 23.74 16.77 9.14
C PHE A 44 23.28 16.43 10.57
N LEU A 45 23.28 17.41 11.47
CA LEU A 45 22.74 17.24 12.83
C LEU A 45 21.25 16.89 12.79
N GLY A 46 20.45 17.56 11.95
CA GLY A 46 19.03 17.22 11.77
C GLY A 46 18.81 15.79 11.30
N LEU A 47 19.63 15.32 10.35
CA LEU A 47 19.60 13.93 9.87
C LEU A 47 20.00 12.94 10.97
N LYS A 48 21.01 13.27 11.79
CA LYS A 48 21.43 12.41 12.91
C LYS A 48 20.37 12.30 14.00
N ASN A 49 19.64 13.38 14.28
CA ASN A 49 18.52 13.33 15.20
C ASN A 49 17.38 12.44 14.67
N MET A 50 17.09 12.51 13.37
CA MET A 50 16.12 11.62 12.72
C MET A 50 16.56 10.15 12.77
N GLU A 51 17.85 9.86 12.56
CA GLU A 51 18.42 8.52 12.68
C GLU A 51 18.34 7.99 14.12
N ALA A 52 18.66 8.82 15.12
CA ALA A 52 18.54 8.46 16.53
C ALA A 52 17.09 8.09 16.89
N ALA A 53 16.13 8.94 16.51
CA ALA A 53 14.70 8.67 16.72
C ALA A 53 14.25 7.36 16.04
N TYR A 54 14.77 7.07 14.84
CA TYR A 54 14.49 5.80 14.17
C TYR A 54 14.97 4.58 14.95
N HIS A 55 16.10 4.68 15.66
CA HIS A 55 16.63 3.57 16.45
C HIS A 55 15.97 3.43 17.83
N GLU A 56 15.60 4.54 18.47
CA GLU A 56 14.93 4.55 19.78
C GLU A 56 13.56 3.87 19.73
N GLU A 57 12.79 4.13 18.67
CA GLU A 57 11.44 3.57 18.50
C GLU A 57 11.43 2.21 17.79
N ARG A 58 12.54 1.49 17.74
CA ARG A 58 12.60 0.18 17.08
C ARG A 58 11.94 -0.91 17.93
N GLY A 59 10.61 -0.91 17.94
CA GLY A 59 9.79 -1.99 18.46
C GLY A 59 9.78 -3.22 17.54
N HIS A 60 9.16 -4.29 18.03
CA HIS A 60 8.89 -5.49 17.25
C HIS A 60 7.45 -5.43 16.71
N ASP A 61 7.32 -5.41 15.39
CA ASP A 61 6.02 -5.52 14.73
C ASP A 61 5.59 -6.99 14.61
N PHE A 62 4.29 -7.24 14.70
CA PHE A 62 3.72 -8.58 14.49
C PHE A 62 3.46 -8.84 13.00
N GLU A 63 4.16 -9.81 12.42
CA GLU A 63 3.95 -10.24 11.04
C GLU A 63 2.90 -11.35 10.97
N VAL A 64 1.78 -11.08 10.30
CA VAL A 64 0.65 -12.01 10.18
C VAL A 64 0.33 -12.24 8.71
N SER A 65 0.11 -13.52 8.34
CA SER A 65 -0.41 -13.90 7.04
C SER A 65 -1.89 -14.28 7.12
N LYS A 66 -2.70 -13.74 6.19
CA LYS A 66 -4.13 -14.08 6.08
C LYS A 66 -4.48 -14.39 4.63
N PHE A 67 -5.10 -15.56 4.43
CA PHE A 67 -5.63 -15.96 3.13
C PHE A 67 -7.09 -15.54 3.02
N ILE A 68 -7.45 -14.85 1.94
CA ILE A 68 -8.80 -14.34 1.72
C ILE A 68 -9.33 -14.90 0.41
N SER A 69 -10.42 -15.66 0.50
CA SER A 69 -11.09 -16.20 -0.69
C SER A 69 -12.14 -15.24 -1.20
N LEU A 70 -12.05 -14.85 -2.47
CA LEU A 70 -13.07 -13.99 -3.11
C LEU A 70 -14.46 -14.63 -3.04
N ARG A 71 -14.55 -15.97 -3.12
CA ARG A 71 -15.82 -16.71 -3.00
C ARG A 71 -16.52 -16.47 -1.66
N GLN A 72 -15.77 -16.30 -0.57
CA GLN A 72 -16.32 -16.08 0.76
C GLN A 72 -16.68 -14.61 1.00
N VAL A 73 -15.85 -13.69 0.49
CA VAL A 73 -16.03 -12.25 0.73
C VAL A 73 -17.10 -11.66 -0.19
N ASN A 74 -17.02 -11.96 -1.49
CA ASN A 74 -17.97 -11.44 -2.47
C ASN A 74 -18.16 -12.46 -3.62
N PRO A 75 -19.17 -13.34 -3.53
CA PRO A 75 -19.43 -14.32 -4.58
C PRO A 75 -19.93 -13.69 -5.89
N LEU A 76 -20.59 -12.53 -5.83
CA LEU A 76 -21.06 -11.83 -7.03
C LEU A 76 -19.87 -11.30 -7.86
N ALA A 77 -18.89 -10.72 -7.19
CA ALA A 77 -17.61 -10.34 -7.77
C ALA A 77 -16.93 -11.50 -8.52
N LEU A 78 -16.98 -12.71 -7.96
CA LEU A 78 -16.43 -13.90 -8.62
C LEU A 78 -17.19 -14.28 -9.91
N ILE A 79 -18.51 -14.09 -9.93
CA ILE A 79 -19.32 -14.31 -11.13
C ILE A 79 -18.95 -13.26 -12.19
N GLN A 80 -18.86 -11.98 -11.80
CA GLN A 80 -18.42 -10.90 -12.70
C GLN A 80 -17.01 -11.15 -13.26
N LEU A 81 -16.09 -11.64 -12.43
CA LEU A 81 -14.75 -12.01 -12.89
C LEU A 81 -14.80 -13.09 -13.97
N ARG A 82 -15.72 -14.06 -13.86
CA ARG A 82 -15.89 -15.13 -14.84
C ARG A 82 -16.49 -14.63 -16.15
N GLU A 83 -17.45 -13.70 -16.08
CA GLU A 83 -18.16 -13.18 -17.24
C GLU A 83 -17.36 -12.11 -17.98
N ASN A 84 -16.80 -11.15 -17.25
CA ASN A 84 -16.20 -9.94 -17.79
C ASN A 84 -14.67 -9.95 -17.75
N SER A 85 -14.02 -10.99 -17.22
CA SER A 85 -12.56 -11.08 -16.97
C SER A 85 -12.00 -9.96 -16.05
N ALA A 86 -12.91 -9.23 -15.40
CA ALA A 86 -12.63 -8.10 -14.55
C ALA A 86 -13.61 -8.05 -13.37
N CYS A 87 -13.15 -7.55 -12.24
CA CYS A 87 -13.95 -7.50 -11.03
C CYS A 87 -13.40 -6.46 -10.05
N GLU A 88 -14.32 -5.77 -9.38
CA GLU A 88 -14.02 -4.93 -8.22
C GLU A 88 -14.54 -5.59 -6.94
N PHE A 89 -13.74 -5.60 -5.88
CA PHE A 89 -14.16 -6.12 -4.59
C PHE A 89 -13.52 -5.36 -3.45
N ALA A 90 -14.30 -5.20 -2.38
CA ALA A 90 -13.83 -4.60 -1.14
C ALA A 90 -13.43 -5.68 -0.14
N ILE A 91 -12.32 -5.46 0.56
CA ILE A 91 -11.95 -6.25 1.74
C ILE A 91 -12.13 -5.33 2.94
N PRO A 92 -13.16 -5.58 3.77
CA PRO A 92 -13.43 -4.75 4.93
C PRO A 92 -12.47 -5.06 6.08
N GLU A 93 -12.22 -4.06 6.93
CA GLU A 93 -11.34 -4.19 8.11
C GLU A 93 -11.79 -5.31 9.05
N ILE A 94 -13.11 -5.51 9.21
CA ILE A 94 -13.68 -6.52 10.10
C ILE A 94 -13.11 -7.92 9.87
N LEU A 95 -12.74 -8.25 8.62
CA LEU A 95 -12.12 -9.54 8.34
C LEU A 95 -10.81 -9.70 9.11
N TYR A 96 -9.99 -8.67 9.19
CA TYR A 96 -8.74 -8.72 9.94
C TYR A 96 -8.99 -8.71 11.46
N ASP A 97 -10.08 -8.09 11.92
CA ASP A 97 -10.39 -7.96 13.35
C ASP A 97 -10.94 -9.23 13.97
N MET A 98 -11.64 -10.02 13.17
CA MET A 98 -12.10 -11.34 13.57
C MET A 98 -10.94 -12.26 13.97
N ASP A 99 -9.78 -12.10 13.34
CA ASP A 99 -8.58 -12.90 13.66
C ASP A 99 -7.83 -12.30 14.86
N PHE A 100 -7.63 -10.98 14.85
CA PHE A 100 -6.85 -10.25 15.85
C PHE A 100 -7.60 -8.99 16.33
N PRO A 101 -8.49 -9.11 17.33
CA PRO A 101 -9.24 -7.97 17.83
C PRO A 101 -8.31 -6.98 18.55
N GLY A 102 -8.51 -5.69 18.31
CA GLY A 102 -7.77 -4.61 18.99
C GLY A 102 -6.40 -4.25 18.39
N HIS A 103 -5.95 -4.96 17.36
CA HIS A 103 -4.78 -4.50 16.59
C HIS A 103 -5.16 -3.23 15.81
N TYR A 104 -4.33 -2.19 15.88
CA TYR A 104 -4.46 -0.95 15.13
C TYR A 104 -3.18 -0.74 14.30
N LEU A 105 -3.16 0.29 13.45
CA LEU A 105 -2.02 0.64 12.60
C LEU A 105 -1.53 -0.53 11.74
N ARG A 106 -2.45 -1.35 11.20
CA ARG A 106 -2.06 -2.56 10.45
C ARG A 106 -1.54 -2.19 9.09
N LYS A 107 -0.35 -2.73 8.79
CA LYS A 107 0.40 -2.45 7.58
C LYS A 107 0.55 -3.71 6.73
N ILE A 108 0.13 -3.65 5.47
CA ILE A 108 0.34 -4.74 4.50
C ILE A 108 1.80 -4.77 4.02
N LYS A 109 2.52 -5.84 4.35
CA LYS A 109 3.89 -6.03 3.87
C LYS A 109 3.96 -6.47 2.40
N ALA A 110 3.09 -7.41 2.00
CA ALA A 110 3.00 -7.91 0.63
C ALA A 110 1.63 -8.54 0.38
N VAL A 111 1.25 -8.64 -0.89
CA VAL A 111 0.06 -9.36 -1.35
C VAL A 111 0.49 -10.33 -2.45
N THR A 112 0.11 -11.60 -2.31
CA THR A 112 0.23 -12.60 -3.37
C THR A 112 -1.16 -13.01 -3.84
N LEU A 113 -1.24 -13.42 -5.11
CA LEU A 113 -2.50 -13.76 -5.75
C LEU A 113 -2.44 -15.18 -6.31
N THR A 114 -3.51 -15.93 -6.04
CA THR A 114 -3.70 -17.30 -6.54
C THR A 114 -5.05 -17.39 -7.22
N ILE A 115 -5.07 -17.76 -8.51
CA ILE A 115 -6.28 -18.05 -9.28
C ILE A 115 -6.28 -19.56 -9.59
N PRO A 116 -7.07 -20.36 -8.87
CA PRO A 116 -7.18 -21.78 -9.16
C PRO A 116 -7.90 -21.96 -10.51
N CYS A 117 -7.15 -22.31 -11.55
CA CYS A 117 -7.67 -22.56 -12.88
C CYS A 117 -6.89 -23.68 -13.57
N VAL A 118 -7.56 -24.39 -14.49
CA VAL A 118 -6.92 -25.42 -15.32
C VAL A 118 -6.32 -24.72 -16.53
N VAL A 119 -5.00 -24.68 -16.60
CA VAL A 119 -4.24 -24.08 -17.71
C VAL A 119 -3.45 -25.14 -18.45
N ARG A 120 -3.22 -24.89 -19.74
CA ARG A 120 -2.36 -25.75 -20.55
C ARG A 120 -0.89 -25.57 -20.12
N PRO A 121 -0.04 -26.59 -20.31
CA PRO A 121 1.40 -26.44 -20.12
C PRO A 121 1.93 -25.22 -20.89
N TYR A 122 2.85 -24.46 -20.27
CA TYR A 122 3.48 -23.27 -20.86
C TYR A 122 2.52 -22.11 -21.20
N THR A 123 1.31 -22.08 -20.62
CA THR A 123 0.39 -20.94 -20.75
C THR A 123 0.41 -20.13 -19.45
N THR A 124 0.65 -18.83 -19.56
CA THR A 124 0.60 -17.89 -18.42
C THR A 124 -0.82 -17.38 -18.21
N VAL A 125 -1.15 -17.03 -16.97
CA VAL A 125 -2.40 -16.36 -16.60
C VAL A 125 -2.04 -14.95 -16.18
N ASN A 126 -2.26 -14.03 -17.10
CA ASN A 126 -1.92 -12.63 -16.89
C ASN A 126 -3.08 -11.95 -16.16
N CYS A 127 -2.77 -11.16 -15.13
CA CYS A 127 -3.76 -10.40 -14.39
C CYS A 127 -3.11 -9.13 -13.83
N THR A 128 -3.90 -8.05 -13.72
CA THR A 128 -3.48 -6.83 -13.02
C THR A 128 -4.36 -6.63 -11.79
N LEU A 129 -3.74 -6.56 -10.62
CA LEU A 129 -4.37 -6.20 -9.36
C LEU A 129 -4.08 -4.74 -9.07
N ARG A 130 -5.11 -3.93 -8.91
CA ARG A 130 -5.02 -2.50 -8.61
C ARG A 130 -5.74 -2.15 -7.32
N LEU A 131 -5.12 -1.31 -6.51
CA LEU A 131 -5.74 -0.64 -5.37
C LEU A 131 -6.38 0.67 -5.84
N THR A 132 -7.68 0.78 -5.66
CA THR A 132 -8.46 1.99 -6.00
C THR A 132 -8.54 2.92 -4.81
N ALA A 133 -8.92 2.38 -3.66
CA ALA A 133 -9.07 3.11 -2.40
C ALA A 133 -8.56 2.24 -1.26
N HIS A 134 -8.08 2.90 -0.20
CA HIS A 134 -7.68 2.24 1.03
C HIS A 134 -7.92 3.14 2.22
N LYS A 135 -8.04 2.51 3.39
CA LYS A 135 -8.19 3.18 4.68
C LYS A 135 -7.63 2.30 5.79
N TYR A 136 -7.09 2.90 6.84
CA TYR A 136 -6.62 2.19 8.03
C TYR A 136 -6.91 2.98 9.30
N CYS A 137 -7.03 2.27 10.41
CA CYS A 137 -7.16 2.79 11.75
C CYS A 137 -5.78 3.16 12.30
N SER A 138 -5.52 4.46 12.47
CA SER A 138 -4.27 4.98 13.04
C SER A 138 -4.28 4.95 14.57
N ASP A 139 -5.44 5.18 15.20
CA ASP A 139 -5.58 5.30 16.64
C ASP A 139 -6.49 4.25 17.28
N PRO A 140 -6.05 3.57 18.37
CA PRO A 140 -6.85 2.52 19.04
C PRO A 140 -7.95 3.07 19.97
N THR A 141 -8.20 4.37 19.97
CA THR A 141 -9.06 5.04 20.97
C THR A 141 -10.56 4.81 20.70
N ALA A 142 -11.03 3.58 20.86
CA ALA A 142 -12.46 3.26 20.91
C ALA A 142 -12.97 3.39 22.35
N LYS A 143 -13.90 4.32 22.60
CA LYS A 143 -14.47 4.55 23.95
C LYS A 143 -15.48 3.46 24.34
N ASP A 144 -16.17 2.88 23.35
CA ASP A 144 -17.20 1.85 23.54
C ASP A 144 -17.12 0.77 22.44
N LYS A 145 -17.68 -0.43 22.71
CA LYS A 145 -17.77 -1.52 21.71
C LYS A 145 -18.52 -1.14 20.43
N ARG A 146 -19.48 -0.22 20.54
CA ARG A 146 -20.26 0.31 19.40
C ARG A 146 -19.50 1.38 18.60
N ASP A 147 -18.45 1.92 19.19
CA ASP A 147 -17.61 2.97 18.63
C ASP A 147 -16.45 2.39 17.80
N TYR A 148 -16.39 1.07 17.65
CA TYR A 148 -15.31 0.40 16.97
C TYR A 148 -15.38 0.57 15.44
N LEU A 149 -16.58 0.51 14.88
CA LEU A 149 -16.78 0.74 13.44
C LEU A 149 -16.59 2.23 13.13
N GLU A 150 -16.08 2.50 11.94
CA GLU A 150 -15.98 3.84 11.41
C GLU A 150 -17.37 4.53 11.39
N LYS A 151 -17.42 5.75 11.91
CA LYS A 151 -18.61 6.60 11.79
C LYS A 151 -18.61 7.29 10.43
N THR A 152 -19.48 6.84 9.53
CA THR A 152 -19.72 7.51 8.26
C THR A 152 -20.66 8.71 8.45
N VAL A 153 -20.60 9.67 7.53
CA VAL A 153 -21.37 10.92 7.53
C VAL A 153 -22.89 10.68 7.65
N ASP A 154 -23.37 9.54 7.14
CA ASP A 154 -24.79 9.13 7.21
C ASP A 154 -25.30 8.85 8.63
N GLN A 155 -24.41 8.68 9.63
CA GLN A 155 -24.76 8.40 11.02
C GLN A 155 -24.70 9.64 11.94
N GLY A 156 -24.70 10.85 11.38
CA GLY A 156 -24.90 12.09 12.14
C GLY A 156 -23.65 12.66 12.84
N SER A 157 -22.43 12.23 12.47
CA SER A 157 -21.19 12.90 12.84
C SER A 157 -20.82 13.98 11.80
N PRO A 158 -20.57 15.24 12.18
CA PRO A 158 -20.20 16.31 11.24
C PRO A 158 -18.79 16.19 10.65
N ASN A 159 -17.96 15.27 11.16
CA ASN A 159 -16.56 15.10 10.75
C ASN A 159 -16.25 13.63 10.43
N ASP A 160 -15.39 13.44 9.43
CA ASP A 160 -14.65 12.20 9.19
C ASP A 160 -13.99 11.74 10.51
N ASP A 161 -14.11 10.45 10.81
CA ASP A 161 -13.57 9.87 12.05
C ASP A 161 -12.03 10.03 12.08
N PRO A 162 -11.45 10.80 13.02
CA PRO A 162 -10.03 11.10 13.04
C PRO A 162 -9.16 9.87 13.28
N ARG A 163 -9.75 8.76 13.75
CA ARG A 163 -9.05 7.49 13.97
C ARG A 163 -8.73 6.78 12.67
N PHE A 164 -9.40 7.13 11.58
CA PHE A 164 -9.20 6.48 10.31
C PHE A 164 -8.56 7.42 9.30
N ASP A 165 -7.47 6.93 8.71
CA ASP A 165 -6.62 7.69 7.85
C ASP A 165 -6.46 7.05 6.48
N THR A 166 -6.18 7.92 5.50
CA THR A 166 -5.76 7.53 4.16
C THR A 166 -4.42 8.19 3.87
N VAL A 167 -3.51 7.49 3.20
CA VAL A 167 -2.15 7.98 2.91
C VAL A 167 -1.90 7.95 1.42
N LEU A 168 -1.16 8.94 0.90
CA LEU A 168 -0.81 8.93 -0.51
C LEU A 168 0.18 7.79 -0.80
N ILE A 169 -0.16 6.97 -1.79
CA ILE A 169 0.59 5.76 -2.08
C ILE A 169 1.39 5.91 -3.38
N PRO A 170 2.70 5.61 -3.40
CA PRO A 170 3.50 5.66 -4.63
C PRO A 170 3.22 4.49 -5.58
N ILE A 171 2.81 3.31 -5.08
CA ILE A 171 2.52 2.12 -5.89
C ILE A 171 1.11 1.60 -5.58
N SER A 172 0.26 1.54 -6.60
CA SER A 172 -1.14 1.09 -6.47
C SER A 172 -1.49 -0.09 -7.36
N ALA A 173 -0.55 -0.65 -8.12
CA ALA A 173 -0.82 -1.74 -9.04
C ALA A 173 0.28 -2.80 -9.05
N ALA A 174 -0.14 -4.04 -9.27
CA ALA A 174 0.68 -5.24 -9.37
C ALA A 174 0.24 -6.05 -10.60
N ALA A 175 1.19 -6.56 -11.38
CA ALA A 175 0.93 -7.47 -12.49
C ALA A 175 1.35 -8.89 -12.11
N VAL A 176 0.55 -9.88 -12.47
CA VAL A 176 0.68 -11.29 -12.09
C VAL A 176 0.63 -12.14 -13.36
N SER A 177 1.37 -13.25 -13.41
CA SER A 177 1.57 -14.06 -14.63
C SER A 177 1.45 -15.58 -14.45
N SER A 178 1.75 -16.12 -13.28
CA SER A 178 1.69 -17.57 -13.01
C SER A 178 0.43 -17.99 -12.25
N ALA A 179 -0.29 -17.03 -11.66
CA ALA A 179 -1.55 -17.24 -10.94
C ALA A 179 -1.50 -18.28 -9.80
N ASN A 180 -0.32 -18.70 -9.35
CA ASN A 180 -0.16 -19.64 -8.25
C ASN A 180 0.80 -19.07 -7.20
N ASN A 181 0.24 -18.50 -6.13
CA ASN A 181 0.98 -17.75 -5.09
C ASN A 181 1.96 -16.74 -5.70
N ASP A 182 1.49 -16.03 -6.72
CA ASP A 182 2.34 -15.19 -7.55
C ASP A 182 2.34 -13.76 -7.04
N ALA A 183 3.47 -13.09 -7.18
CA ALA A 183 3.66 -11.71 -6.82
C ALA A 183 4.07 -10.88 -8.03
N SER A 184 4.01 -9.56 -7.87
CA SER A 184 4.44 -8.60 -8.88
C SER A 184 5.96 -8.56 -9.14
N VAL A 185 6.73 -9.31 -8.35
CA VAL A 185 8.20 -9.33 -8.39
C VAL A 185 8.66 -10.76 -8.58
N PHE A 186 9.76 -10.91 -9.34
CA PHE A 186 10.38 -12.20 -9.60
C PHE A 186 10.96 -12.88 -8.35
N ASP A 187 11.51 -12.08 -7.42
CA ASP A 187 12.02 -12.54 -6.13
C ASP A 187 11.36 -11.78 -4.98
N LEU A 188 10.63 -12.52 -4.14
CA LEU A 188 9.98 -12.02 -2.94
C LEU A 188 10.92 -12.06 -1.73
N SER A 189 12.04 -11.35 -1.83
CA SER A 189 12.98 -11.18 -0.71
C SER A 189 12.75 -9.83 -0.03
N PHE A 190 12.65 -9.85 1.30
CA PHE A 190 12.41 -8.64 2.11
C PHE A 190 13.70 -7.97 2.60
N SER A 191 14.82 -8.70 2.60
CA SER A 191 16.10 -8.23 3.16
C SER A 191 16.96 -7.44 2.17
N ASN A 192 16.79 -7.66 0.87
CA ASN A 192 17.69 -7.15 -0.17
C ASN A 192 17.02 -6.16 -1.14
N ASN A 193 15.80 -5.71 -0.81
CA ASN A 193 15.05 -4.79 -1.66
C ASN A 193 15.07 -3.38 -1.05
N GLU A 194 15.71 -2.44 -1.75
CA GLU A 194 15.76 -1.01 -1.39
C GLU A 194 14.44 -0.27 -1.67
N ARG A 195 13.51 -0.92 -2.36
CA ARG A 195 12.22 -0.34 -2.78
C ARG A 195 11.08 -1.01 -2.03
N TYR A 196 10.04 -0.24 -1.74
CA TYR A 196 8.77 -0.82 -1.31
C TYR A 196 8.25 -1.80 -2.35
N MET A 197 7.71 -2.93 -1.87
CA MET A 197 7.21 -4.00 -2.72
C MET A 197 6.06 -3.49 -3.61
N PRO A 198 6.01 -3.82 -4.91
CA PRO A 198 4.91 -3.40 -5.76
C PRO A 198 3.62 -4.12 -5.37
N GLY A 199 2.62 -3.34 -4.98
CA GLY A 199 1.34 -3.81 -4.50
C GLY A 199 0.65 -2.72 -3.67
N PRO A 200 -0.54 -2.99 -3.12
CA PRO A 200 -1.13 -2.14 -2.09
C PRO A 200 -0.08 -1.93 -0.98
N PRO A 201 0.14 -0.71 -0.52
CA PRO A 201 1.22 -0.39 0.39
C PRO A 201 0.91 -0.88 1.81
N PRO A 202 1.91 -0.76 2.69
CA PRO A 202 1.78 -1.04 4.11
C PRO A 202 0.82 -0.13 4.90
N ALA A 203 -0.32 0.33 4.39
CA ALA A 203 -1.20 1.21 5.16
C ALA A 203 -2.69 0.99 4.89
N ALA A 204 -3.13 -0.22 4.54
CA ALA A 204 -4.51 -0.47 4.13
C ALA A 204 -5.14 -1.63 4.93
N GLN A 205 -6.18 -1.35 5.71
CA GLN A 205 -7.02 -2.36 6.36
C GLN A 205 -8.31 -2.58 5.57
N GLU A 206 -8.99 -1.50 5.21
CA GLU A 206 -10.07 -1.53 4.22
C GLU A 206 -9.52 -1.16 2.85
N ARG A 207 -9.97 -1.85 1.82
CA ARG A 207 -9.52 -1.61 0.45
C ARG A 207 -10.57 -1.94 -0.57
N VAL A 208 -10.54 -1.19 -1.66
CA VAL A 208 -11.24 -1.52 -2.89
C VAL A 208 -10.20 -1.92 -3.92
N LEU A 209 -10.25 -3.19 -4.33
CA LEU A 209 -9.33 -3.78 -5.28
C LEU A 209 -10.06 -4.03 -6.60
N VAL A 210 -9.35 -3.77 -7.69
CA VAL A 210 -9.80 -4.06 -9.04
C VAL A 210 -8.85 -5.08 -9.65
N LEU A 211 -9.40 -6.22 -10.05
CA LEU A 211 -8.73 -7.21 -10.88
C LEU A 211 -9.16 -6.98 -12.33
N ASN A 212 -8.21 -6.70 -13.20
CA ASN A 212 -8.44 -6.45 -14.62
C ASN A 212 -7.52 -7.29 -15.50
N LYS A 213 -7.94 -7.48 -16.75
CA LYS A 213 -7.17 -8.11 -17.84
C LYS A 213 -6.79 -9.57 -17.58
N VAL A 214 -7.70 -10.34 -16.96
CA VAL A 214 -7.48 -11.77 -16.76
C VAL A 214 -7.50 -12.48 -18.12
N ASN A 215 -6.36 -13.04 -18.55
CA ASN A 215 -6.20 -13.74 -19.83
C ASN A 215 -6.43 -12.92 -21.11
N GLU A 216 -6.45 -11.60 -21.04
CA GLU A 216 -6.26 -10.81 -22.27
C GLU A 216 -4.84 -11.07 -22.79
N ARG A 217 -4.67 -11.28 -24.11
CA ARG A 217 -3.35 -11.30 -24.78
C ARG A 217 -2.68 -9.94 -24.54
N SER A 218 -2.00 -9.81 -23.41
CA SER A 218 -1.30 -8.57 -23.10
C SER A 218 -0.14 -8.43 -24.08
N PRO A 219 -0.04 -7.32 -24.83
CA PRO A 219 1.17 -7.00 -25.57
C PRO A 219 2.34 -7.02 -24.58
N VAL A 220 3.43 -7.66 -25.02
CA VAL A 220 4.70 -7.78 -24.28
C VAL A 220 4.98 -6.49 -23.52
N TYR A 221 4.94 -6.55 -22.19
CA TYR A 221 5.12 -5.38 -21.32
C TYR A 221 6.52 -4.79 -21.56
N THR A 222 6.58 -3.61 -22.16
CA THR A 222 7.72 -2.70 -22.08
C THR A 222 7.45 -1.71 -20.95
N LYS A 223 8.50 -1.39 -20.17
CA LYS A 223 8.40 -0.47 -19.03
C LYS A 223 7.85 0.89 -19.48
N GLY A 224 6.80 1.39 -18.81
CA GLY A 224 6.65 2.82 -18.57
C GLY A 224 5.70 3.66 -19.44
N HIS A 225 4.81 3.10 -20.28
CA HIS A 225 3.78 3.90 -20.95
C HIS A 225 2.38 3.27 -20.88
N PRO A 226 1.32 4.06 -20.59
CA PRO A 226 -0.05 3.62 -20.83
C PRO A 226 -0.27 3.49 -22.34
N VAL A 227 -0.50 2.27 -22.82
CA VAL A 227 -0.72 2.05 -24.26
C VAL A 227 -2.18 2.39 -24.60
N SER A 228 -2.43 3.61 -25.06
CA SER A 228 -3.66 3.97 -25.77
C SER A 228 -3.50 3.59 -27.24
N GLY A 229 -4.36 2.71 -27.76
CA GLY A 229 -4.51 2.51 -29.22
C GLY A 229 -4.07 1.18 -29.82
N LEU A 230 -3.98 0.09 -29.06
CA LEU A 230 -3.79 -1.24 -29.67
C LEU A 230 -5.15 -1.91 -29.96
N VAL A 231 -5.52 -1.97 -31.24
CA VAL A 231 -6.56 -2.85 -31.77
C VAL A 231 -5.87 -4.12 -32.25
N ALA A 232 -6.10 -5.24 -31.56
CA ALA A 232 -5.69 -6.55 -32.07
C ALA A 232 -6.80 -7.07 -33.01
N VAL A 233 -6.46 -7.27 -34.28
CA VAL A 233 -7.30 -7.98 -35.25
C VAL A 233 -6.91 -9.45 -35.19
N ASP A 234 -7.87 -10.31 -34.86
CA ASP A 234 -7.69 -11.76 -34.88
C ASP A 234 -7.46 -12.24 -36.32
N ILE A 235 -6.45 -13.10 -36.49
CA ILE A 235 -6.33 -14.05 -37.60
C ILE A 235 -6.46 -15.44 -36.99
#